data_AF-A0A8S2Z6R0-F1
#
_entry.id   AF-A0A8S2Z6R0-F1
#
_cell.length_a   1.000
_cell.length_b   1.000
_cell.length_c   1.000
_cell.angle_alpha   90.00
_cell.angle_beta   90.00
_cell.angle_gamma   90.00
#
_symmetry.space_group_name_H-M   'P 1'
#
loop_
_entity.id
_entity.type
_entity.pdbx_description
1 polymer ?
#
loop_
_entity_poly.entity_id
_entity_poly.type
_entity_poly.pdbx_seq_one_letter_code
_entity_poly.pdbx_strand_id
1 'polypeptide(L)'
;GKTAIIRQWLFNDFHIQYHETHMATYHFTALYNGDRLFHIRIIDTPRFEENDPDPQNEWVKLYCFRRCSLFLMVFDINREETFSYIKHLYREIVRVRNNLSRSSIEDDTLTTTVPIIIVANKADLINLDQRYSNVTLTNSREI
;
A
#
# COMPACT_ATOMS: atom_id res chain seq x y z
N GLY A 1 -9.02 -2.70 -1.75
CA GLY A 1 -9.08 -1.91 -0.51
C GLY A 1 -8.37 -0.56 -0.57
N LYS A 2 -7.42 -0.35 -1.49
CA LYS A 2 -6.68 0.92 -1.64
C LYS A 2 -7.64 2.11 -1.86
N THR A 3 -8.46 2.01 -2.91
CA THR A 3 -9.48 3.00 -3.27
C THR A 3 -10.47 3.24 -2.13
N ALA A 4 -10.91 2.20 -1.44
CA ALA A 4 -11.85 2.33 -0.31
C ALA A 4 -11.26 3.16 0.84
N ILE A 5 -9.99 2.96 1.20
CA ILE A 5 -9.30 3.77 2.22
C ILE A 5 -9.22 5.24 1.78
N ILE A 6 -8.83 5.47 0.52
CA ILE A 6 -8.70 6.83 -0.03
C ILE A 6 -10.06 7.55 -0.02
N ARG A 7 -11.12 6.87 -0.45
CA ARG A 7 -12.49 7.40 -0.44
C ARG A 7 -12.99 7.68 0.97
N GLN A 8 -12.77 6.76 1.90
CA GLN A 8 -13.14 6.96 3.29
C GLN A 8 -12.44 8.20 3.87
N TRP A 9 -11.16 8.40 3.54
CA TRP A 9 -10.40 9.55 4.02
C TRP A 9 -10.82 10.88 3.38
N LEU A 10 -11.05 10.90 2.06
CA LEU A 10 -11.39 12.13 1.33
C LEU A 10 -12.86 12.54 1.43
N PHE A 11 -13.77 11.56 1.45
CA PHE A 11 -15.20 11.77 1.28
C PHE A 11 -16.05 11.22 2.43
N ASN A 12 -15.41 10.58 3.43
CA ASN A 12 -16.11 9.85 4.49
C ASN A 12 -17.13 8.83 3.96
N ASP A 13 -16.76 8.17 2.85
CA ASP A 13 -17.63 7.27 2.10
C ASP A 13 -16.96 5.90 1.85
N PHE A 14 -17.75 4.83 2.03
CA PHE A 14 -17.35 3.45 1.80
C PHE A 14 -18.38 2.72 0.94
N HIS A 15 -17.95 2.26 -0.24
CA HIS A 15 -18.76 1.40 -1.08
C HIS A 15 -18.52 -0.08 -0.76
N ILE A 16 -19.61 -0.80 -0.53
CA ILE A 16 -19.59 -2.25 -0.30
C ILE A 16 -19.23 -3.02 -1.59
N GLN A 17 -19.67 -2.51 -2.74
CA GLN A 17 -19.39 -3.14 -4.04
C GLN A 17 -17.95 -2.87 -4.46
N TYR A 18 -17.22 -3.94 -4.77
CA TYR A 18 -15.86 -3.85 -5.29
C TYR A 18 -15.86 -3.55 -6.79
N HIS A 19 -15.14 -2.51 -7.16
CA HIS A 19 -14.76 -2.23 -8.55
C HIS A 19 -13.24 -2.22 -8.64
N GLU A 20 -12.70 -2.96 -9.61
CA GLU A 20 -11.27 -3.00 -9.84
C GLU A 20 -10.78 -1.68 -10.45
N THR A 21 -9.69 -1.16 -9.90
CA THR A 21 -9.00 0.00 -10.46
C THR A 21 -8.17 -0.47 -11.65
N HIS A 22 -8.59 -0.14 -12.87
CA HIS A 22 -7.85 -0.48 -14.09
C HIS A 22 -6.81 0.57 -14.49
N MET A 23 -7.04 1.83 -14.12
CA MET A 23 -6.14 2.95 -14.43
C MET A 23 -5.86 3.78 -13.19
N ALA A 24 -4.70 4.42 -13.16
CA ALA A 24 -4.32 5.27 -12.03
C ALA A 24 -5.24 6.49 -11.90
N THR A 25 -5.77 6.71 -10.70
CA THR A 25 -6.61 7.86 -10.38
C THR A 25 -5.84 8.86 -9.52
N TYR A 26 -6.00 10.15 -9.82
CA TYR A 26 -5.28 11.23 -9.13
C TYR A 26 -6.25 12.02 -8.25
N HIS A 27 -5.93 12.12 -6.96
CA HIS A 27 -6.67 12.97 -6.02
C HIS A 27 -5.76 14.07 -5.51
N PHE A 28 -6.29 15.29 -5.46
CA PHE A 28 -5.59 16.46 -4.94
C PHE A 28 -6.38 16.97 -3.75
N THR A 29 -5.71 17.15 -2.63
CA THR A 29 -6.31 17.68 -1.41
C THR A 29 -5.31 18.55 -0.68
N ALA A 30 -5.78 19.28 0.32
CA ALA A 30 -4.93 20.04 1.21
C ALA A 30 -5.26 19.68 2.67
N LEU A 31 -4.21 19.55 3.48
CA LEU A 31 -4.31 19.30 4.91
C LEU A 31 -3.70 20.47 5.66
N TYR A 32 -4.44 21.02 6.61
CA TYR A 32 -3.92 22.01 7.53
C TYR A 32 -3.40 21.33 8.80
N ASN A 33 -2.16 21.62 9.20
CA ASN A 33 -1.56 21.10 10.42
C ASN A 33 -0.79 22.20 11.15
N GLY A 34 -1.33 22.65 12.29
CA GLY A 34 -0.81 23.79 13.03
C GLY A 34 -0.95 25.07 12.21
N ASP A 35 0.17 25.66 11.76
CA ASP A 35 0.18 26.86 10.91
C ASP A 35 0.61 26.56 9.46
N ARG A 36 0.64 25.27 9.08
CA ARG A 36 1.14 24.84 7.77
C ARG A 36 0.03 24.21 6.94
N LEU A 37 -0.09 24.68 5.70
CA LEU A 37 -0.93 24.06 4.68
C LEU A 37 -0.08 23.10 3.84
N PHE A 38 -0.48 21.83 3.80
CA PHE A 38 0.16 20.79 3.01
C PHE A 38 -0.71 20.42 1.81
N HIS A 39 -0.20 20.58 0.60
CA HIS A 39 -0.84 20.06 -0.60
C HIS A 39 -0.43 18.60 -0.80
N ILE A 40 -1.43 17.73 -0.86
CA ILE A 40 -1.24 16.28 -0.98
C ILE A 40 -1.80 15.83 -2.33
N ARG A 41 -0.95 15.19 -3.13
CA ARG A 41 -1.35 14.45 -4.32
C ARG A 41 -1.32 12.96 -4.01
N ILE A 42 -2.48 12.32 -4.08
CA ILE A 42 -2.62 10.88 -3.96
C ILE A 42 -2.73 10.29 -5.37
N ILE A 43 -1.96 9.24 -5.62
CA ILE A 43 -2.03 8.45 -6.85
C ILE A 43 -2.56 7.07 -6.43
N ASP A 44 -3.85 6.82 -6.68
CA ASP A 44 -4.45 5.50 -6.49
C ASP A 44 -4.16 4.64 -7.71
N THR A 45 -3.29 3.65 -7.56
CA THR A 45 -2.81 2.84 -8.69
C THR A 45 -3.63 1.57 -8.87
N PRO A 46 -3.73 1.04 -10.09
CA PRO A 46 -4.10 -0.36 -10.28
C PRO A 46 -3.13 -1.28 -9.55
N ARG A 47 -3.47 -2.57 -9.49
CA ARG A 47 -2.48 -3.58 -9.10
C ARG A 47 -1.41 -3.62 -10.19
N PHE A 48 -0.14 -3.47 -9.84
CA PHE A 48 0.95 -3.68 -10.78
C PHE A 48 1.15 -5.17 -11.01
N GLU A 49 1.12 -5.59 -12.27
CA GLU A 49 1.44 -6.95 -12.71
C GLU A 49 2.89 -7.01 -13.21
N GLU A 50 3.53 -8.18 -13.16
CA GLU A 50 4.92 -8.33 -13.65
C GLU A 50 5.02 -8.19 -15.17
N ASN A 51 3.93 -8.49 -15.89
CA ASN A 51 3.85 -8.39 -17.35
C ASN A 51 2.59 -7.59 -17.75
N ASP A 52 2.46 -6.37 -17.24
CA ASP A 52 1.33 -5.51 -17.59
C ASP A 52 1.37 -5.16 -19.10
N PRO A 53 0.35 -5.50 -19.89
CA PRO A 53 0.32 -5.20 -21.32
C PRO A 53 0.10 -3.72 -21.60
N ASP A 54 -0.36 -2.92 -20.62
CA ASP A 54 -0.58 -1.49 -20.78
C ASP A 54 0.69 -0.68 -20.43
N PRO A 55 1.33 -0.03 -21.42
CA PRO A 55 2.49 0.82 -21.17
C PRO A 55 2.22 1.96 -20.19
N GLN A 56 0.96 2.42 -20.07
CA GLN A 56 0.59 3.48 -19.14
C GLN A 56 0.75 3.04 -17.69
N ASN A 57 0.38 1.80 -17.37
CA ASN A 57 0.52 1.26 -16.01
C ASN A 57 1.99 1.11 -15.62
N GLU A 58 2.83 0.64 -16.54
CA GLU A 58 4.27 0.54 -16.33
C GLU A 58 4.91 1.93 -16.14
N TRP A 59 4.49 2.91 -16.94
CA TRP A 59 4.92 4.30 -16.75
C TRP A 59 4.53 4.86 -15.38
N VAL A 60 3.30 4.62 -14.93
CA VAL A 60 2.85 5.04 -13.59
C VAL A 60 3.65 4.33 -12.49
N LYS A 61 3.91 3.03 -12.63
CA LYS A 61 4.75 2.25 -11.70
C LYS A 61 6.13 2.88 -11.54
N LEU A 62 6.83 3.09 -12.65
CA LEU A 62 8.16 3.70 -12.66
C LEU A 62 8.16 5.13 -12.13
N TYR A 63 7.15 5.94 -12.50
CA TYR A 63 6.99 7.29 -11.99
C TYR A 63 6.83 7.29 -10.46
N CYS A 64 5.93 6.47 -9.93
CA CYS A 64 5.69 6.36 -8.50
C CYS A 64 6.95 5.92 -7.75
N PHE A 65 7.59 4.84 -8.24
CA PHE A 65 8.77 4.26 -7.61
C PHE A 65 9.92 5.25 -7.51
N ARG A 66 10.09 6.12 -8.51
CA ARG A 66 11.15 7.13 -8.55
C ARG A 66 10.81 8.42 -7.81
N ARG A 67 9.53 8.86 -7.82
CA ARG A 67 9.18 10.25 -7.44
C ARG A 67 8.23 10.39 -6.26
N CYS A 68 7.51 9.35 -5.83
CA CYS A 68 6.61 9.48 -4.68
C CYS A 68 7.38 9.86 -3.41
N SER A 69 6.81 10.76 -2.61
CA SER A 69 7.39 11.16 -1.32
C SER A 69 7.01 10.22 -0.18
N LEU A 70 6.01 9.36 -0.37
CA LEU A 70 5.54 8.36 0.60
C LEU A 70 4.83 7.22 -0.16
N PHE A 71 4.93 6.00 0.35
CA PHE A 71 4.14 4.86 -0.13
C PHE A 71 3.18 4.36 0.95
N LEU A 72 1.93 4.13 0.55
CA LEU A 72 0.92 3.45 1.36
C LEU A 72 0.70 2.04 0.77
N MET A 73 1.24 1.02 1.43
CA MET A 73 1.14 -0.37 1.00
C MET A 73 0.03 -1.08 1.75
N VAL A 74 -1.06 -1.40 1.05
CA VAL A 74 -2.25 -2.01 1.64
C VAL A 74 -2.31 -3.50 1.28
N PHE A 75 -2.43 -4.36 2.28
CA PHE A 75 -2.69 -5.79 2.09
C PHE A 75 -3.98 -6.20 2.83
N ASP A 76 -4.58 -7.31 2.41
CA ASP A 76 -5.74 -7.91 3.06
C ASP A 76 -5.25 -8.97 4.05
N ILE A 77 -5.55 -8.80 5.33
CA ILE A 77 -5.05 -9.69 6.38
C ILE A 77 -5.55 -11.13 6.25
N ASN A 78 -6.67 -11.33 5.56
CA ASN A 78 -7.29 -12.63 5.37
C ASN A 78 -6.72 -13.35 4.13
N ARG A 79 -5.77 -12.72 3.43
CA ARG A 79 -5.19 -13.19 2.17
C ARG A 79 -3.67 -13.00 2.16
N GLU A 80 -2.94 -14.03 2.58
CA GLU A 80 -1.47 -14.02 2.71
C GLU A 80 -0.74 -13.62 1.41
N GLU A 81 -1.29 -14.00 0.26
CA GLU A 81 -0.73 -13.66 -1.05
C GLU A 81 -0.65 -12.14 -1.29
N THR A 82 -1.56 -11.38 -0.69
CA THR A 82 -1.55 -9.91 -0.79
C THR A 82 -0.41 -9.29 0.04
N PHE A 83 -0.05 -9.91 1.16
CA PHE A 83 1.12 -9.52 1.94
C PHE A 83 2.43 -9.85 1.20
N SER A 84 2.50 -11.05 0.64
CA SER A 84 3.63 -11.47 -0.21
C SER A 84 3.82 -10.53 -1.40
N TYR A 85 2.72 -10.09 -2.02
CA TYR A 85 2.74 -9.10 -3.09
C TYR A 85 3.32 -7.75 -2.66
N ILE A 86 2.85 -7.14 -1.56
CA ILE A 86 3.41 -5.85 -1.12
C ILE A 86 4.88 -5.97 -0.67
N LYS A 87 5.31 -7.13 -0.17
CA LYS A 87 6.72 -7.42 0.15
C LYS A 87 7.59 -7.44 -1.11
N HIS A 88 7.06 -7.97 -2.22
CA HIS A 88 7.74 -7.89 -3.52
C HIS A 88 7.86 -6.42 -3.98
N LEU A 89 6.76 -5.66 -3.98
CA LEU A 89 6.78 -4.24 -4.37
C LEU A 89 7.75 -3.40 -3.52
N TYR A 90 7.79 -3.65 -2.21
CA TYR A 90 8.76 -3.01 -1.31
C TYR A 90 10.20 -3.23 -1.77
N ARG A 91 10.56 -4.46 -2.13
CA ARG A 91 11.91 -4.78 -2.64
C ARG A 91 12.20 -4.05 -3.94
N GLU A 92 11.23 -3.95 -4.85
CA GLU A 92 11.40 -3.19 -6.10
C GLU A 92 11.61 -1.69 -5.84
N ILE A 93 10.79 -1.07 -4.98
CA ILE A 93 10.91 0.34 -4.63
C ILE A 93 12.29 0.64 -4.03
N VAL A 94 12.73 -0.19 -3.08
CA VAL A 94 14.06 -0.04 -2.44
C VAL A 94 15.17 -0.18 -3.49
N ARG A 95 15.09 -1.16 -4.39
CA ARG A 95 16.06 -1.32 -5.49
C ARG A 95 16.13 -0.08 -6.37
N VAL A 96 14.99 0.43 -6.83
CA VAL A 96 14.93 1.64 -7.68
C VAL A 96 15.50 2.86 -6.97
N ARG A 97 15.14 3.08 -5.69
CA ARG A 97 15.63 4.22 -4.90
C ARG A 97 17.13 4.16 -4.65
N ASN A 98 17.64 2.98 -4.28
CA ASN A 98 19.07 2.80 -4.06
C ASN A 98 19.89 3.03 -5.35
N ASN A 99 19.37 2.60 -6.50
CA ASN A 99 20.04 2.84 -7.78
C ASN A 99 20.08 4.33 -8.16
N LEU A 100 19.04 5.10 -7.80
CA LEU A 100 19.04 6.55 -7.99
C LEU A 100 20.08 7.23 -7.08
N SER A 101 20.12 6.89 -5.79
CA SER A 101 21.07 7.50 -4.85
C SER A 101 22.53 7.20 -5.18
N ARG A 102 22.83 6.06 -5.81
CA ARG A 102 24.19 5.69 -6.26
C ARG A 102 24.67 6.47 -7.49
N SER A 103 23.75 7.09 -8.24
CA SER A 103 24.08 7.87 -9.44
C SER A 103 24.39 9.35 -9.15
N SER A 104 24.00 9.84 -7.98
CA SER A 104 24.38 11.17 -7.46
C SER A 104 25.68 11.05 -6.67
N ILE A 105 26.80 11.27 -7.37
CA ILE A 105 28.09 11.59 -6.76
C ILE A 105 27.92 12.99 -6.14
N GLU A 106 28.33 13.19 -4.88
CA GLU A 106 28.21 14.44 -4.09
C GLU A 106 26.88 14.66 -3.33
N ASP A 107 26.56 13.81 -2.34
CA ASP A 107 26.26 14.23 -0.95
C ASP A 107 25.97 12.99 -0.07
N ASP A 108 26.96 12.56 0.72
CA ASP A 108 26.93 11.32 1.53
C ASP A 108 26.07 11.44 2.81
N THR A 109 25.20 12.44 2.91
CA THR A 109 24.47 12.75 4.16
C THR A 109 22.94 12.65 4.08
N LEU A 110 22.37 12.33 2.92
CA LEU A 110 20.92 12.15 2.76
C LEU A 110 20.59 10.87 1.98
N THR A 111 20.76 9.71 2.64
CA THR A 111 19.99 8.53 2.23
C THR A 111 18.51 8.87 2.40
N THR A 112 17.88 9.35 1.34
CA THR A 112 16.46 9.73 1.33
C THR A 112 15.62 8.46 1.36
N THR A 113 15.55 7.85 2.55
CA THR A 113 14.65 6.74 2.83
C THR A 113 13.23 7.26 2.66
N VAL A 114 12.58 6.87 1.56
CA VAL A 114 11.19 7.21 1.33
C VAL A 114 10.33 6.53 2.41
N PRO A 115 9.47 7.26 3.15
CA PRO A 115 8.56 6.67 4.11
C PRO A 115 7.62 5.65 3.46
N ILE A 116 7.46 4.50 4.12
CA ILE A 116 6.56 3.43 3.69
C ILE A 116 5.65 3.07 4.86
N ILE A 117 4.35 3.23 4.67
CA ILE A 117 3.31 2.85 5.63
C ILE A 117 2.68 1.56 5.14
N ILE A 118 2.65 0.54 6.01
CA ILE A 118 2.01 -0.74 5.74
C ILE A 118 0.64 -0.76 6.42
N VAL A 119 -0.41 -1.08 5.68
CA VAL A 119 -1.79 -1.16 6.17
C VAL A 119 -2.31 -2.58 6.04
N ALA A 120 -2.60 -3.18 7.19
CA ALA A 120 -3.27 -4.46 7.34
C ALA A 120 -4.79 -4.23 7.28
N ASN A 121 -5.39 -4.42 6.11
CA ASN A 121 -6.78 -4.05 5.84
C ASN A 121 -7.76 -5.22 6.02
N LYS A 122 -9.05 -4.90 6.19
CA LYS A 122 -10.16 -5.84 6.44
C LYS A 122 -10.10 -6.56 7.80
N ALA A 123 -9.67 -5.82 8.82
CA ALA A 123 -9.64 -6.30 10.21
C ALA A 123 -11.02 -6.65 10.78
N ASP A 124 -12.06 -6.01 10.25
CA ASP A 124 -13.47 -6.30 10.55
C ASP A 124 -13.89 -7.71 10.15
N LEU A 125 -13.22 -8.32 9.16
CA LEU A 125 -13.52 -9.67 8.66
C LEU A 125 -12.70 -10.77 9.34
N ILE A 126 -11.87 -10.44 10.35
CA ILE A 126 -11.15 -11.47 11.11
C ILE A 126 -12.19 -12.32 11.81
N ASN A 127 -12.38 -13.56 11.35
CA ASN A 127 -13.10 -14.57 12.11
C ASN A 127 -12.28 -14.90 13.35
N LEU A 128 -12.58 -14.24 14.46
CA LEU A 128 -11.98 -14.53 15.77
C LEU A 128 -12.31 -15.96 16.23
N ASP A 129 -13.44 -16.52 15.79
CA ASP A 129 -13.93 -17.83 16.22
C ASP A 129 -13.05 -19.02 15.81
N GLN A 130 -12.36 -18.96 14.68
CA GLN A 130 -11.49 -20.07 14.24
C GLN A 130 -10.15 -20.13 14.99
N ARG A 131 -9.72 -19.04 15.63
CA ARG A 131 -8.47 -19.06 16.43
C ARG A 131 -8.70 -19.62 17.83
N TYR A 132 -9.93 -19.58 18.34
CA TYR A 132 -10.29 -20.14 19.63
C TYR A 132 -10.87 -21.57 19.54
N SER A 133 -11.38 -22.01 18.39
CA SER A 133 -11.87 -23.39 18.22
C SER A 133 -10.76 -24.46 18.28
N ASN A 134 -9.54 -24.12 17.88
CA ASN A 134 -8.40 -25.05 17.92
C ASN A 134 -7.79 -25.23 19.32
N VAL A 135 -8.14 -24.36 20.28
CA VAL A 135 -7.64 -24.45 21.66
C VAL A 135 -8.51 -25.40 22.51
N THR A 136 -9.79 -25.57 22.17
CA THR A 136 -10.71 -26.38 22.97
C THR A 136 -10.66 -27.88 22.65
N LEU A 137 -10.16 -28.27 21.47
CA LEU A 137 -10.13 -29.67 21.02
C LEU A 137 -8.86 -30.44 21.42
N THR A 138 -7.85 -29.78 21.97
CA THR A 138 -6.62 -30.44 22.46
C THR A 138 -6.67 -30.82 23.94
N ASN A 139 -7.61 -30.28 24.72
CA ASN A 139 -7.72 -30.52 26.17
C ASN A 139 -8.84 -31.51 26.59
N SER A 140 -9.48 -32.20 25.65
CA SER A 140 -10.64 -33.07 25.93
C SER A 140 -10.40 -34.57 25.65
N ARG A 141 -9.13 -35.01 25.54
CA ARG A 141 -8.77 -36.42 25.31
C ARG A 141 -7.92 -37.10 26.40
N GLU A 142 -7.84 -36.51 27.58
CA GLU A 142 -7.22 -37.17 28.74
C GLU A 142 -8.11 -37.08 29.98
N ILE A 143 -9.19 -37.86 30.04
CA ILE A 143 -9.76 -38.47 31.27
C ILE A 143 -10.39 -39.81 30.87
#